data_AF-A0A4Y3R936-F1
#
_entry.id   AF-A0A4Y3R936-F1
#
_cell.length_a   1.000
_cell.length_b   1.000
_cell.length_c   1.000
_cell.angle_alpha   90.00
_cell.angle_beta   90.00
_cell.angle_gamma   90.00
#
_symmetry.space_group_name_H-M   'P 1'
#
loop_
_entity.id
_entity.type
_entity.pdbx_description
1 polymer ?
#
loop_
_entity_poly.entity_id
_entity_poly.type
_entity_poly.pdbx_seq_one_letter_code
_entity_poly.pdbx_strand_id
1 'polypeptide(L)'
;MIRWGRGTWHTWRQRSRTEQAEVSSRWMLKATPWIFFFGGAPQMLVAVQDGAARAWLALGVIGLGLVLCVLSARGLDSALTYYLERDERAPVRLLAVMAVASGAAVGLLAGVIALGGLRDGPFAGLALFALVPGPVGLYALLVPVRRALAVLLGCCAALGALFALCGMPPANLSAVLFIDVVITACSVFTPRSTGWYIAVVRGLDEAKQTQARLAVAEERLRFSRDLHDVMGRNLSAIALKSELATQLARRGSASAVDQMVEVQRLARQSQNEVREVVRGYREVGLATELAGARGILRAAGVDCRVEASPALDGIPHEVRTALGWVVREGATNVLRHADATRCAVRACTEPDGGTGAAEGVRAAVLVMENDGLRGAPGRPGTGLPGLRERLASLGGTLSAERVRGHGGTDEPELFRLHARIPLTGADDRVAGAGGGPDPDDGSPADGGDGDGNPAGDDGGSPAGAEGGPERGDGGSPSGADSGPGRGDGGGPPGAGGSPVRGGIGEVGAGGRVRVGAEDGRSGGPEAGGEG
;
A
#
# COMPACT_ATOMS: atom_id res chain seq x y z
N MET A 1 20.98 -27.78 -5.05
CA MET A 1 19.99 -27.52 -3.98
C MET A 1 20.48 -26.30 -3.18
N ILE A 2 19.61 -25.32 -2.94
CA ILE A 2 19.70 -24.21 -1.98
C ILE A 2 21.11 -23.78 -1.51
N ARG A 3 21.68 -22.76 -2.15
CA ARG A 3 22.79 -21.93 -1.59
C ARG A 3 22.20 -20.63 -1.03
N TRP A 4 21.41 -20.73 0.04
CA TRP A 4 20.88 -19.55 0.77
C TRP A 4 22.00 -18.88 1.55
N GLY A 5 22.75 -18.00 0.88
CA GLY A 5 23.79 -17.18 1.51
C GLY A 5 23.16 -16.02 2.30
N ARG A 6 23.88 -15.49 3.30
CA ARG A 6 23.38 -14.38 4.16
C ARG A 6 22.86 -13.18 3.36
N GLY A 7 23.44 -12.89 2.19
CA GLY A 7 22.97 -11.84 1.28
C GLY A 7 21.58 -12.05 0.67
N THR A 8 21.12 -13.29 0.46
CA THR A 8 19.74 -13.55 -0.01
C THR A 8 18.69 -13.31 1.07
N TRP A 9 19.08 -13.40 2.35
CA TRP A 9 18.17 -13.11 3.46
C TRP A 9 17.99 -11.60 3.68
N HIS A 10 19.07 -10.83 3.60
CA HIS A 10 19.00 -9.36 3.64
C HIS A 10 18.17 -8.79 2.48
N THR A 11 18.40 -9.25 1.24
CA THR A 11 17.61 -8.81 0.08
C THR A 11 16.15 -9.27 0.13
N TRP A 12 15.83 -10.41 0.76
CA TRP A 12 14.43 -10.79 1.03
C TRP A 12 13.75 -9.84 2.04
N ARG A 13 14.47 -9.44 3.09
CA ARG A 13 13.94 -8.56 4.15
C ARG A 13 13.70 -7.12 3.69
N GLN A 14 14.38 -6.67 2.65
CA GLN A 14 14.20 -5.36 2.00
C GLN A 14 13.00 -5.28 1.05
N ARG A 15 12.43 -6.43 0.64
CA ARG A 15 11.27 -6.47 -0.26
C ARG A 15 9.98 -6.06 0.45
N SER A 16 9.06 -5.48 -0.30
CA SER A 16 7.71 -5.19 0.20
C SER A 16 6.96 -6.49 0.56
N ARG A 17 5.90 -6.39 1.36
CA ARG A 17 5.07 -7.57 1.69
C ARG A 17 4.43 -8.19 0.44
N THR A 18 4.10 -7.39 -0.58
CA THR A 18 3.52 -7.86 -1.85
C THR A 18 4.56 -8.59 -2.69
N GLU A 19 5.79 -8.07 -2.79
CA GLU A 19 6.92 -8.74 -3.44
C GLU A 19 7.32 -10.04 -2.72
N GLN A 20 7.36 -10.05 -1.39
CA GLN A 20 7.64 -11.25 -0.59
C GLN A 20 6.58 -12.34 -0.86
N ALA A 21 5.30 -11.97 -0.92
CA ALA A 21 4.20 -12.88 -1.23
C ALA A 21 4.32 -13.44 -2.66
N GLU A 22 4.56 -12.58 -3.66
CA GLU A 22 4.71 -13.01 -5.06
C GLU A 22 5.90 -13.96 -5.24
N VAL A 23 7.06 -13.61 -4.67
CA VAL A 23 8.29 -14.42 -4.78
C VAL A 23 8.13 -15.77 -4.09
N SER A 24 7.47 -15.82 -2.93
CA SER A 24 7.20 -17.06 -2.21
C SER A 24 6.22 -17.94 -3.00
N SER A 25 5.19 -17.34 -3.59
CA SER A 25 4.21 -18.02 -4.44
C SER A 25 4.85 -18.61 -5.71
N ARG A 26 5.72 -17.84 -6.40
CA ARG A 26 6.51 -18.32 -7.56
C ARG A 26 7.43 -19.49 -7.19
N TRP A 27 8.05 -19.46 -6.00
CA TRP A 27 8.88 -20.55 -5.50
C TRP A 27 8.07 -21.82 -5.20
N MET A 28 6.94 -21.68 -4.50
CA MET A 28 6.05 -22.79 -4.17
C MET A 28 5.48 -23.46 -5.44
N LEU A 29 5.12 -22.67 -6.45
CA LEU A 29 4.69 -23.17 -7.75
C LEU A 29 5.79 -24.00 -8.45
N LYS A 30 7.03 -23.51 -8.47
CA LYS A 30 8.19 -24.24 -9.04
C LYS A 30 8.59 -25.48 -8.22
N ALA A 31 8.33 -25.50 -6.92
CA ALA A 31 8.56 -26.65 -6.05
C ALA A 31 7.51 -27.76 -6.22
N THR A 32 6.29 -27.41 -6.64
CA THR A 32 5.15 -28.35 -6.70
C THR A 32 5.45 -29.62 -7.52
N PRO A 33 5.97 -29.57 -8.77
CA PRO A 33 6.30 -30.79 -9.52
C PRO A 33 7.33 -31.68 -8.82
N TRP A 34 8.31 -31.08 -8.11
CA TRP A 34 9.34 -31.82 -7.37
C TRP A 34 8.75 -32.56 -6.16
N ILE A 35 7.81 -31.95 -5.43
CA ILE A 35 7.14 -32.58 -4.29
C ILE A 35 6.41 -33.85 -4.75
N PHE A 36 5.63 -33.76 -5.83
CA PHE A 36 4.94 -34.92 -6.39
C PHE A 36 5.91 -35.96 -6.98
N PHE A 37 6.99 -35.54 -7.65
CA PHE A 37 8.02 -36.44 -8.15
C PHE A 37 8.68 -37.28 -7.05
N PHE A 38 9.11 -36.64 -5.96
CA PHE A 38 9.73 -37.37 -4.84
C PHE A 38 8.72 -38.24 -4.06
N GLY A 39 7.41 -37.93 -4.13
CA GLY A 39 6.36 -38.81 -3.63
C GLY A 39 6.14 -40.05 -4.50
N GLY A 40 6.10 -39.89 -5.83
CA GLY A 40 5.76 -40.96 -6.78
C GLY A 40 6.92 -41.85 -7.23
N ALA A 41 8.10 -41.28 -7.48
CA ALA A 41 9.23 -42.02 -8.06
C ALA A 41 9.73 -43.20 -7.19
N PRO A 42 9.81 -43.10 -5.84
CA PRO A 42 10.17 -44.25 -5.01
C PRO A 42 9.11 -45.37 -5.04
N GLN A 43 7.83 -45.01 -5.15
CA GLN A 43 6.73 -45.98 -5.21
C GLN A 43 6.79 -46.82 -6.48
N MET A 44 7.22 -46.21 -7.60
CA MET A 44 7.46 -46.92 -8.86
C MET A 44 8.54 -48.01 -8.71
N LEU A 45 9.62 -47.75 -7.96
CA LEU A 45 10.67 -48.75 -7.70
C LEU A 45 10.18 -49.90 -6.81
N VAL A 46 9.28 -49.63 -5.85
CA VAL A 46 8.72 -50.65 -4.94
C VAL A 46 7.60 -51.47 -5.60
N ALA A 47 6.87 -50.86 -6.53
CA ALA A 47 5.75 -51.50 -7.23
C ALA A 47 6.19 -52.46 -8.34
N VAL A 48 7.40 -52.30 -8.89
CA VAL A 48 7.88 -53.10 -10.02
C VAL A 48 8.26 -54.52 -9.57
N GLN A 49 7.77 -55.52 -10.29
CA GLN A 49 8.15 -56.93 -10.13
C GLN A 49 9.54 -57.20 -10.73
N ASP A 50 10.22 -58.21 -10.19
CA ASP A 50 11.56 -58.60 -10.63
C ASP A 50 11.63 -58.88 -12.14
N GLY A 51 12.76 -58.47 -12.74
CA GLY A 51 13.04 -58.62 -14.17
C GLY A 51 13.73 -57.40 -14.77
N ALA A 52 14.89 -57.61 -15.42
CA ALA A 52 15.72 -56.53 -15.94
C ALA A 52 14.98 -55.59 -16.90
N ALA A 53 14.15 -56.12 -17.81
CA ALA A 53 13.37 -55.31 -18.75
C ALA A 53 12.36 -54.38 -18.04
N ARG A 54 11.68 -54.88 -17.00
CA ARG A 54 10.71 -54.10 -16.20
C ARG A 54 11.42 -52.98 -15.42
N ALA A 55 12.56 -53.29 -14.81
CA ALA A 55 13.40 -52.32 -14.11
C ALA A 55 13.90 -51.20 -15.04
N TRP A 56 14.40 -51.53 -16.24
CA TRP A 56 14.85 -50.53 -17.21
C TRP A 56 13.72 -49.61 -17.70
N LEU A 57 12.53 -50.15 -17.98
CA LEU A 57 11.37 -49.34 -18.34
C LEU A 57 10.95 -48.40 -17.20
N ALA A 58 10.93 -48.89 -15.95
CA ALA A 58 10.60 -48.09 -14.78
C ALA A 58 11.62 -46.97 -14.49
N LEU A 59 12.92 -47.26 -14.64
CA LEU A 59 13.98 -46.26 -14.59
C LEU A 59 13.83 -45.22 -15.72
N GLY A 60 13.39 -45.64 -16.91
CA GLY A 60 13.03 -44.74 -18.00
C GLY A 60 11.89 -43.78 -17.65
N VAL A 61 10.81 -44.28 -17.04
CA VAL A 61 9.70 -43.44 -16.54
C VAL A 61 10.18 -42.44 -15.49
N ILE A 62 11.00 -42.86 -14.52
CA ILE A 62 11.56 -41.98 -13.48
C ILE A 62 12.48 -40.92 -14.09
N GLY A 63 13.37 -41.31 -15.00
CA GLY A 63 14.27 -40.39 -15.70
C GLY A 63 13.51 -39.33 -16.51
N LEU A 64 12.44 -39.73 -17.19
CA LEU A 64 11.63 -38.80 -17.98
C LEU A 64 10.72 -37.93 -17.11
N GLY A 65 10.24 -38.43 -15.97
CA GLY A 65 9.59 -37.62 -14.93
C GLY A 65 10.52 -36.54 -14.35
N LEU A 66 11.81 -36.86 -14.15
CA LEU A 66 12.80 -35.87 -13.71
C LEU A 66 13.05 -34.80 -14.78
N VAL A 67 13.12 -35.18 -16.06
CA VAL A 67 13.16 -34.23 -17.19
C VAL A 67 11.91 -33.34 -17.19
N LEU A 68 10.72 -33.91 -17.03
CA LEU A 68 9.47 -33.14 -16.94
C LEU A 68 9.48 -32.15 -15.77
N CYS A 69 9.99 -32.52 -14.60
CA CYS A 69 10.13 -31.61 -13.45
C CYS A 69 11.09 -30.43 -13.75
N VAL A 70 12.22 -30.71 -14.40
CA VAL A 70 13.20 -29.69 -14.81
C VAL A 70 12.61 -28.74 -15.87
N LEU A 71 11.87 -29.27 -16.85
CA LEU A 71 11.19 -28.46 -17.87
C LEU A 71 10.08 -27.60 -17.25
N SER A 72 9.30 -28.17 -16.32
CA SER A 72 8.22 -27.47 -15.61
C SER A 72 8.75 -26.33 -14.76
N ALA A 73 9.81 -26.56 -13.97
CA ALA A 73 10.40 -25.55 -13.11
C ALA A 73 10.98 -24.36 -13.90
N ARG A 74 11.40 -24.57 -15.16
CA ARG A 74 11.78 -23.50 -16.09
C ARG A 74 10.58 -22.83 -16.75
N GLY A 75 9.56 -23.59 -17.16
CA GLY A 75 8.42 -23.08 -17.92
C GLY A 75 7.33 -22.39 -17.12
N LEU A 76 7.12 -22.79 -15.86
CA LEU A 76 6.03 -22.27 -15.02
C LEU A 76 6.15 -20.77 -14.73
N ASP A 77 7.36 -20.20 -14.74
CA ASP A 77 7.57 -18.76 -14.57
C ASP A 77 7.05 -17.99 -15.77
N SER A 78 7.48 -18.35 -16.99
CA SER A 78 7.00 -17.73 -18.24
C SER A 78 5.51 -17.97 -18.48
N ALA A 79 4.99 -19.14 -18.08
CA ALA A 79 3.55 -19.42 -18.16
C ALA A 79 2.74 -18.57 -17.16
N LEU A 80 3.29 -18.29 -15.97
CA LEU A 80 2.67 -17.42 -14.97
C LEU A 80 2.72 -15.94 -15.40
N THR A 81 3.85 -15.46 -15.93
CA THR A 81 3.95 -14.10 -16.49
C THR A 81 2.96 -13.93 -17.65
N TYR A 82 2.89 -14.89 -18.58
CA TYR A 82 1.87 -14.91 -19.64
C TYR A 82 0.43 -14.83 -19.10
N TYR A 83 0.12 -15.58 -18.03
CA TYR A 83 -1.20 -15.57 -17.40
C TYR A 83 -1.56 -14.22 -16.78
N LEU A 84 -0.59 -13.57 -16.12
CA LEU A 84 -0.76 -12.28 -15.42
C LEU A 84 -0.81 -11.09 -16.38
N GLU A 85 0.10 -11.04 -17.35
CA GLU A 85 0.38 -9.84 -18.15
C GLU A 85 -0.17 -9.93 -19.58
N ARG A 86 -0.48 -11.13 -20.08
CA ARG A 86 -1.06 -11.44 -21.42
C ARG A 86 -0.29 -10.95 -22.65
N ASP A 87 0.80 -10.21 -22.49
CA ASP A 87 1.56 -9.56 -23.57
C ASP A 87 2.84 -10.33 -23.97
N GLU A 88 3.30 -11.27 -23.14
CA GLU A 88 4.45 -12.14 -23.47
C GLU A 88 4.11 -13.24 -24.50
N ARG A 89 5.14 -13.76 -25.18
CA ARG A 89 4.99 -14.90 -26.09
C ARG A 89 4.80 -16.19 -25.31
N ALA A 90 3.65 -16.84 -25.46
CA ALA A 90 3.37 -18.13 -24.84
C ALA A 90 4.49 -19.17 -25.16
N PRO A 91 4.98 -19.96 -24.17
CA PRO A 91 6.07 -20.93 -24.33
C PRO A 91 5.65 -22.22 -25.06
N VAL A 92 5.01 -22.09 -26.23
CA VAL A 92 4.42 -23.20 -27.02
C VAL A 92 5.44 -24.28 -27.42
N ARG A 93 6.71 -23.90 -27.65
CA ARG A 93 7.79 -24.87 -27.94
C ARG A 93 8.08 -25.77 -26.73
N LEU A 94 8.07 -25.20 -25.53
CA LEU A 94 8.29 -25.95 -24.29
C LEU A 94 7.10 -26.89 -24.00
N LEU A 95 5.87 -26.40 -24.22
CA LEU A 95 4.67 -27.22 -24.12
C LEU A 95 4.72 -28.43 -25.08
N ALA A 96 5.16 -28.23 -26.34
CA ALA A 96 5.31 -29.31 -27.31
C ALA A 96 6.35 -30.36 -26.86
N VAL A 97 7.53 -29.92 -26.37
CA VAL A 97 8.56 -30.82 -25.82
C VAL A 97 8.03 -31.59 -24.61
N MET A 98 7.29 -30.93 -23.71
CA MET A 98 6.69 -31.58 -22.55
C MET A 98 5.58 -32.57 -22.92
N ALA A 99 4.79 -32.28 -23.96
CA ALA A 99 3.77 -33.21 -24.47
C ALA A 99 4.42 -34.48 -25.06
N VAL A 100 5.49 -34.35 -25.85
CA VAL A 100 6.25 -35.49 -26.38
C VAL A 100 6.88 -36.31 -25.26
N ALA A 101 7.51 -35.66 -24.26
CA ALA A 101 8.08 -36.35 -23.11
C ALA A 101 7.01 -37.05 -22.24
N SER A 102 5.83 -36.43 -22.06
CA SER A 102 4.71 -37.06 -21.35
C SER A 102 4.18 -38.29 -22.10
N GLY A 103 4.01 -38.19 -23.43
CA GLY A 103 3.58 -39.32 -24.26
C GLY A 103 4.57 -40.49 -24.23
N ALA A 104 5.87 -40.21 -24.31
CA ALA A 104 6.90 -41.24 -24.19
C ALA A 104 6.93 -41.89 -22.79
N ALA A 105 6.75 -41.13 -21.71
CA ALA A 105 6.70 -41.69 -20.36
C ALA A 105 5.44 -42.55 -20.14
N VAL A 106 4.29 -42.12 -20.64
CA VAL A 106 3.04 -42.89 -20.62
C VAL A 106 3.20 -44.19 -21.44
N GLY A 107 3.88 -44.14 -22.59
CA GLY A 107 4.21 -45.34 -23.37
C GLY A 107 5.12 -46.32 -22.64
N LEU A 108 6.16 -45.83 -21.95
CA LEU A 108 7.02 -46.68 -21.10
C LEU A 108 6.24 -47.30 -19.93
N LEU A 109 5.39 -46.52 -19.26
CA LEU A 109 4.53 -46.99 -18.17
C LEU A 109 3.53 -48.05 -18.64
N ALA A 110 2.89 -47.83 -19.80
CA ALA A 110 2.04 -48.82 -20.46
C ALA A 110 2.81 -50.11 -20.80
N GLY A 111 4.07 -50.01 -21.21
CA GLY A 111 4.97 -51.16 -21.40
C GLY A 111 5.26 -51.93 -20.10
N VAL A 112 5.46 -51.24 -18.97
CA VAL A 112 5.60 -51.92 -17.66
C VAL A 112 4.31 -52.68 -17.29
N ILE A 113 3.14 -52.07 -17.52
CA ILE A 113 1.83 -52.70 -17.25
C ILE A 113 1.64 -53.94 -18.13
N ALA A 114 1.85 -53.82 -19.45
CA ALA A 114 1.65 -54.91 -20.42
C ALA A 114 2.57 -56.12 -20.19
N LEU A 115 3.75 -55.93 -19.58
CA LEU A 115 4.67 -57.00 -19.20
C LEU A 115 4.32 -57.67 -17.86
N GLY A 116 3.13 -57.40 -17.29
CA GLY A 116 2.74 -57.82 -15.93
C GLY A 116 3.73 -57.30 -14.88
N GLY A 117 4.33 -56.14 -15.13
CA GLY A 117 5.51 -55.66 -14.40
C GLY A 117 5.23 -54.94 -13.10
N LEU A 118 3.95 -54.75 -12.72
CA LEU A 118 3.55 -54.13 -11.46
C LEU A 118 2.97 -55.19 -10.50
N ARG A 119 3.27 -55.05 -9.21
CA ARG A 119 2.61 -55.80 -8.13
C ARG A 119 1.15 -55.36 -8.03
N ASP A 120 0.27 -56.28 -7.65
CA ASP A 120 -1.15 -55.98 -7.46
C ASP A 120 -1.36 -54.91 -6.38
N GLY A 121 -2.06 -53.84 -6.75
CA GLY A 121 -2.40 -52.74 -5.85
C GLY A 121 -2.44 -51.37 -6.52
N PRO A 122 -2.82 -50.31 -5.77
CA PRO A 122 -3.03 -48.97 -6.31
C PRO A 122 -1.73 -48.21 -6.66
N PHE A 123 -0.55 -48.79 -6.37
CA PHE A 123 0.75 -48.15 -6.56
C PHE A 123 1.05 -47.74 -8.01
N ALA A 124 0.41 -48.39 -8.99
CA ALA A 124 0.45 -47.98 -10.40
C ALA A 124 0.06 -46.51 -10.61
N GLY A 125 -0.93 -46.01 -9.85
CA GLY A 125 -1.41 -44.63 -9.95
C GLY A 125 -0.43 -43.61 -9.34
N LEU A 126 0.42 -44.04 -8.41
CA LEU A 126 1.42 -43.18 -7.78
C LEU A 126 2.56 -42.81 -8.74
N ALA A 127 2.80 -43.60 -9.79
CA ALA A 127 3.74 -43.23 -10.87
C ALA A 127 3.29 -41.95 -11.61
N LEU A 128 1.99 -41.68 -11.69
CA LEU A 128 1.44 -40.48 -12.33
C LEU A 128 1.78 -39.18 -11.59
N PHE A 129 2.11 -39.25 -10.28
CA PHE A 129 2.57 -38.09 -9.51
C PHE A 129 3.84 -37.48 -10.13
N ALA A 130 4.73 -38.29 -10.69
CA ALA A 130 5.96 -37.84 -11.34
C ALA A 130 5.76 -37.26 -12.75
N LEU A 131 4.57 -37.43 -13.33
CA LEU A 131 4.28 -37.23 -14.76
C LEU A 131 3.29 -36.12 -15.04
N VAL A 132 2.21 -36.05 -14.24
CA VAL A 132 1.05 -35.17 -14.50
C VAL A 132 1.26 -33.71 -14.06
N PRO A 133 1.74 -33.39 -12.84
CA PRO A 133 1.59 -32.03 -12.30
C PRO A 133 2.32 -30.93 -13.06
N GLY A 134 3.49 -31.25 -13.60
CA GLY A 134 4.32 -30.32 -14.37
C GLY A 134 3.69 -29.89 -15.71
N PRO A 135 3.47 -30.81 -16.66
CA PRO A 135 2.81 -30.54 -17.93
C PRO A 135 1.41 -29.96 -17.78
N VAL A 136 0.58 -30.53 -16.89
CA VAL A 136 -0.80 -30.07 -16.67
C VAL A 136 -0.82 -28.66 -16.09
N GLY A 137 0.04 -28.38 -15.10
CA GLY A 137 0.09 -27.06 -14.48
C GLY A 137 0.55 -25.96 -15.44
N LEU A 138 1.52 -26.27 -16.31
CA LEU A 138 1.95 -25.36 -17.37
C LEU A 138 0.85 -25.14 -18.42
N TYR A 139 0.21 -26.21 -18.90
CA TYR A 139 -0.90 -26.11 -19.85
C TYR A 139 -2.10 -25.32 -19.30
N ALA A 140 -2.42 -25.49 -18.02
CA ALA A 140 -3.51 -24.78 -17.34
C ALA A 140 -3.29 -23.25 -17.31
N LEU A 141 -2.06 -22.76 -17.19
CA LEU A 141 -1.79 -21.31 -17.22
C LEU A 141 -1.97 -20.70 -18.62
N LEU A 142 -1.73 -21.47 -19.68
CA LEU A 142 -1.75 -20.98 -21.06
C LEU A 142 -3.15 -20.97 -21.72
N VAL A 143 -4.06 -21.81 -21.23
CA VAL A 143 -5.35 -22.09 -21.91
C VAL A 143 -6.53 -21.76 -20.97
N PRO A 144 -7.67 -21.21 -21.48
CA PRO A 144 -8.86 -20.97 -20.68
C PRO A 144 -9.37 -22.21 -19.94
N VAL A 145 -9.85 -22.06 -18.69
CA VAL A 145 -10.21 -23.17 -17.80
C VAL A 145 -11.13 -24.21 -18.42
N ARG A 146 -12.17 -23.80 -19.17
CA ARG A 146 -13.11 -24.72 -19.81
C ARG A 146 -12.44 -25.61 -20.86
N ARG A 147 -11.55 -25.05 -21.69
CA ARG A 147 -10.79 -25.79 -22.71
C ARG A 147 -9.75 -26.70 -22.05
N ALA A 148 -9.05 -26.20 -21.03
CA ALA A 148 -8.09 -26.98 -20.28
C ALA A 148 -8.74 -28.22 -19.64
N LEU A 149 -9.86 -28.05 -18.93
CA LEU A 149 -10.60 -29.17 -18.33
C LEU A 149 -11.09 -30.17 -19.37
N ALA A 150 -11.66 -29.71 -20.50
CA ALA A 150 -12.15 -30.62 -21.54
C ALA A 150 -11.03 -31.47 -22.16
N VAL A 151 -9.87 -30.87 -22.47
CA VAL A 151 -8.71 -31.59 -23.01
C VAL A 151 -8.13 -32.56 -21.97
N LEU A 152 -8.00 -32.12 -20.72
CA LEU A 152 -7.43 -32.95 -19.65
C LEU A 152 -8.32 -34.13 -19.28
N LEU A 153 -9.65 -33.97 -19.23
CA LEU A 153 -10.59 -35.08 -19.06
C LEU A 153 -10.50 -36.09 -20.21
N GLY A 154 -10.31 -35.60 -21.44
CA GLY A 154 -10.03 -36.46 -22.60
C GLY A 154 -8.71 -37.23 -22.46
N CYS A 155 -7.66 -36.59 -21.94
CA CYS A 155 -6.39 -37.26 -21.63
C CYS A 155 -6.55 -38.33 -20.54
N CYS A 156 -7.25 -38.06 -19.44
CA CYS A 156 -7.53 -39.04 -18.38
C CYS A 156 -8.30 -40.25 -18.92
N ALA A 157 -9.32 -40.03 -19.76
CA ALA A 157 -10.08 -41.10 -20.39
C ALA A 157 -9.21 -41.94 -21.36
N ALA A 158 -8.36 -41.29 -22.16
CA ALA A 158 -7.43 -41.98 -23.07
C ALA A 158 -6.35 -42.79 -22.30
N LEU A 159 -5.85 -42.25 -21.18
CA LEU A 159 -4.92 -42.94 -20.28
C LEU A 159 -5.56 -44.21 -19.68
N GLY A 160 -6.80 -44.10 -19.19
CA GLY A 160 -7.56 -45.24 -18.68
C GLY A 160 -7.81 -46.30 -19.73
N ALA A 161 -8.22 -45.90 -20.94
CA ALA A 161 -8.41 -46.82 -22.06
C ALA A 161 -7.11 -47.54 -22.44
N LEU A 162 -5.97 -46.83 -22.46
CA LEU A 162 -4.66 -47.43 -22.71
C LEU A 162 -4.29 -48.46 -21.64
N PHE A 163 -4.46 -48.14 -20.35
CA PHE A 163 -4.15 -49.08 -19.27
C PHE A 163 -5.08 -50.30 -19.23
N ALA A 164 -6.35 -50.13 -19.59
CA ALA A 164 -7.29 -51.24 -19.80
C ALA A 164 -6.84 -52.16 -20.95
N LEU A 165 -6.42 -51.58 -22.09
CA LEU A 165 -5.89 -52.33 -23.24
C LEU A 165 -4.58 -53.06 -22.92
N CYS A 166 -3.76 -52.51 -22.02
CA CYS A 166 -2.56 -53.17 -21.48
C CYS A 166 -2.86 -54.27 -20.44
N GLY A 167 -4.12 -54.61 -20.19
CA GLY A 167 -4.52 -55.71 -19.32
C GLY A 167 -4.58 -55.38 -17.82
N MET A 168 -4.67 -54.09 -17.44
CA MET A 168 -4.80 -53.72 -16.03
C MET A 168 -6.12 -54.23 -15.42
N PRO A 169 -6.09 -54.92 -14.26
CA PRO A 169 -7.30 -55.39 -13.58
C PRO A 169 -8.27 -54.24 -13.24
N PRO A 170 -9.60 -54.43 -13.32
CA PRO A 170 -10.58 -53.35 -13.18
C PRO A 170 -10.54 -52.64 -11.81
N ALA A 171 -10.17 -53.37 -10.74
CA ALA A 171 -10.00 -52.79 -9.41
C ALA A 171 -8.77 -51.85 -9.30
N ASN A 172 -7.68 -52.18 -10.00
CA ASN A 172 -6.51 -51.31 -10.08
C ASN A 172 -6.78 -50.12 -11.02
N LEU A 173 -7.47 -50.36 -12.14
CA LEU A 173 -7.83 -49.34 -13.12
C LEU A 173 -8.72 -48.23 -12.51
N SER A 174 -9.72 -48.58 -11.71
CA SER A 174 -10.59 -47.59 -11.07
C SER A 174 -9.84 -46.75 -10.03
N ALA A 175 -8.93 -47.36 -9.26
CA ALA A 175 -8.06 -46.65 -8.32
C ALA A 175 -7.08 -45.70 -9.05
N VAL A 176 -6.47 -46.15 -10.15
CA VAL A 176 -5.57 -45.34 -10.99
C VAL A 176 -6.31 -44.16 -11.62
N LEU A 177 -7.51 -44.38 -12.16
CA LEU A 177 -8.34 -43.32 -12.74
C LEU A 177 -8.78 -42.28 -11.70
N PHE A 178 -9.17 -42.72 -10.50
CA PHE A 178 -9.49 -41.80 -9.40
C PHE A 178 -8.29 -40.94 -9.02
N ILE A 179 -7.12 -41.56 -8.87
CA ILE A 179 -5.85 -40.87 -8.57
C ILE A 179 -5.50 -39.87 -9.68
N ASP A 180 -5.57 -40.27 -10.96
CA ASP A 180 -5.25 -39.41 -12.11
C ASP A 180 -6.15 -38.17 -12.19
N VAL A 181 -7.46 -38.34 -12.01
CA VAL A 181 -8.43 -37.24 -11.99
C VAL A 181 -8.15 -36.28 -10.82
N VAL A 182 -7.85 -36.80 -9.63
CA VAL A 182 -7.53 -35.98 -8.45
C VAL A 182 -6.22 -35.21 -8.63
N ILE A 183 -5.15 -35.86 -9.10
CA ILE A 183 -3.87 -35.17 -9.39
C ILE A 183 -4.08 -34.10 -10.46
N THR A 184 -4.79 -34.43 -11.54
CA THR A 184 -5.07 -33.50 -12.64
C THR A 184 -5.84 -32.28 -12.14
N ALA A 185 -6.88 -32.48 -11.32
CA ALA A 185 -7.64 -31.38 -10.71
C ALA A 185 -6.75 -30.49 -9.81
N CYS A 186 -5.95 -31.08 -8.91
CA CYS A 186 -5.01 -30.36 -8.06
C CYS A 186 -3.94 -29.59 -8.87
N SER A 187 -3.49 -30.17 -9.99
CA SER A 187 -2.47 -29.61 -10.88
C SER A 187 -3.00 -28.48 -11.76
N VAL A 188 -4.31 -28.47 -12.04
CA VAL A 188 -5.00 -27.33 -12.65
C VAL A 188 -5.29 -26.23 -11.62
N PHE A 189 -5.70 -26.62 -10.41
CA PHE A 189 -6.08 -25.69 -9.35
C PHE A 189 -4.87 -24.88 -8.86
N THR A 190 -3.78 -25.54 -8.46
CA THR A 190 -2.64 -24.91 -7.78
C THR A 190 -2.00 -23.74 -8.54
N PRO A 191 -1.70 -23.85 -9.86
CA PRO A 191 -1.14 -22.73 -10.62
C PRO A 191 -2.15 -21.61 -10.84
N ARG A 192 -3.43 -21.93 -11.06
CA ARG A 192 -4.48 -20.94 -11.32
C ARG A 192 -4.87 -20.17 -10.06
N SER A 193 -4.98 -20.83 -8.91
CA SER A 193 -5.21 -20.16 -7.63
C SER A 193 -4.02 -19.27 -7.25
N THR A 194 -2.79 -19.73 -7.52
CA THR A 194 -1.56 -18.92 -7.36
C THR A 194 -1.56 -17.68 -8.26
N GLY A 195 -1.85 -17.82 -9.55
CA GLY A 195 -1.92 -16.69 -10.48
C GLY A 195 -3.04 -15.71 -10.14
N TRP A 196 -4.22 -16.21 -9.77
CA TRP A 196 -5.33 -15.38 -9.30
C TRP A 196 -4.98 -14.63 -8.01
N TYR A 197 -4.35 -15.31 -7.03
CA TYR A 197 -3.90 -14.68 -5.79
C TYR A 197 -2.91 -13.53 -6.04
N ILE A 198 -1.91 -13.75 -6.90
CA ILE A 198 -0.94 -12.70 -7.28
C ILE A 198 -1.67 -11.52 -7.95
N ALA A 199 -2.59 -11.78 -8.88
CA ALA A 199 -3.38 -10.73 -9.53
C ALA A 199 -4.23 -9.92 -8.55
N VAL A 200 -4.88 -10.58 -7.57
CA VAL A 200 -5.66 -9.92 -6.51
C VAL A 200 -4.76 -9.08 -5.60
N VAL A 201 -3.58 -9.58 -5.23
CA VAL A 201 -2.62 -8.84 -4.39
C VAL A 201 -2.07 -7.61 -5.12
N ARG A 202 -1.72 -7.74 -6.41
CA ARG A 202 -1.29 -6.60 -7.26
C ARG A 202 -2.40 -5.54 -7.35
N GLY A 203 -3.62 -5.94 -7.72
CA GLY A 203 -4.76 -5.02 -7.83
C GLY A 203 -5.14 -4.33 -6.52
N LEU A 204 -5.00 -5.01 -5.37
CA LEU A 204 -5.22 -4.40 -4.06
C LEU A 204 -4.16 -3.35 -3.71
N ASP A 205 -2.90 -3.56 -4.10
CA ASP A 205 -1.84 -2.58 -3.87
C ASP A 205 -2.00 -1.35 -4.77
N GLU A 206 -2.29 -1.56 -6.06
CA GLU A 206 -2.62 -0.51 -7.03
C GLU A 206 -3.83 0.33 -6.59
N ALA A 207 -4.89 -0.32 -6.07
CA ALA A 207 -6.07 0.36 -5.54
C ALA A 207 -5.72 1.21 -4.31
N LYS A 208 -4.91 0.70 -3.37
CA LYS A 208 -4.45 1.47 -2.19
C LYS A 208 -3.58 2.65 -2.57
N GLN A 209 -2.65 2.47 -3.51
CA GLN A 209 -1.83 3.56 -4.03
C GLN A 209 -2.69 4.64 -4.72
N THR A 210 -3.71 4.23 -5.48
CA THR A 210 -4.66 5.15 -6.12
C THR A 210 -5.50 5.90 -5.10
N GLN A 211 -6.05 5.22 -4.10
CA GLN A 211 -6.81 5.82 -3.00
C GLN A 211 -5.96 6.85 -2.23
N ALA A 212 -4.70 6.54 -1.93
CA ALA A 212 -3.79 7.48 -1.26
C ALA A 212 -3.51 8.73 -2.11
N ARG A 213 -3.37 8.59 -3.43
CA ARG A 213 -3.20 9.72 -4.36
C ARG A 213 -4.47 10.57 -4.46
N LEU A 214 -5.64 9.94 -4.51
CA LEU A 214 -6.94 10.63 -4.55
C LEU A 214 -7.18 11.43 -3.26
N ALA A 215 -6.97 10.82 -2.09
CA ALA A 215 -7.13 11.52 -0.80
C ALA A 215 -6.23 12.78 -0.71
N VAL A 216 -4.98 12.69 -1.18
CA VAL A 216 -4.07 13.85 -1.25
C VAL A 216 -4.54 14.91 -2.27
N ALA A 217 -5.18 14.51 -3.37
CA ALA A 217 -5.73 15.43 -4.36
C ALA A 217 -7.01 16.13 -3.87
N GLU A 218 -7.92 15.40 -3.23
CA GLU A 218 -9.13 15.91 -2.58
C GLU A 218 -8.78 16.93 -1.49
N GLU A 219 -7.80 16.59 -0.65
CA GLU A 219 -7.29 17.47 0.40
C GLU A 219 -6.70 18.78 -0.16
N ARG A 220 -5.96 18.70 -1.28
CA ARG A 220 -5.45 19.89 -1.99
C ARG A 220 -6.57 20.74 -2.61
N LEU A 221 -7.63 20.10 -3.13
CA LEU A 221 -8.77 20.81 -3.72
C LEU A 221 -9.61 21.50 -2.64
N ARG A 222 -9.80 20.87 -1.47
CA ARG A 222 -10.43 21.52 -0.31
C ARG A 222 -9.60 22.72 0.14
N PHE A 223 -8.30 22.53 0.38
CA PHE A 223 -7.38 23.61 0.75
C PHE A 223 -7.41 24.81 -0.22
N SER A 224 -7.42 24.52 -1.52
CA SER A 224 -7.48 25.56 -2.56
C SER A 224 -8.80 26.33 -2.54
N ARG A 225 -9.92 25.66 -2.25
CA ARG A 225 -11.24 26.28 -2.11
C ARG A 225 -11.30 27.16 -0.85
N ASP A 226 -10.90 26.63 0.30
CA ASP A 226 -10.95 27.35 1.57
C ASP A 226 -10.06 28.61 1.53
N LEU A 227 -8.88 28.53 0.90
CA LEU A 227 -8.04 29.69 0.60
C LEU A 227 -8.75 30.70 -0.32
N HIS A 228 -9.40 30.23 -1.39
CA HIS A 228 -10.06 31.10 -2.35
C HIS A 228 -11.27 31.82 -1.73
N ASP A 229 -12.04 31.16 -0.87
CA ASP A 229 -13.22 31.73 -0.21
C ASP A 229 -12.85 32.76 0.87
N VAL A 230 -11.70 32.62 1.53
CA VAL A 230 -11.14 33.63 2.44
C VAL A 230 -10.54 34.81 1.66
N MET A 231 -9.67 34.53 0.68
CA MET A 231 -9.00 35.59 -0.09
C MET A 231 -9.98 36.39 -0.96
N GLY A 232 -10.93 35.73 -1.63
CA GLY A 232 -11.86 36.33 -2.57
C GLY A 232 -12.75 37.39 -1.92
N ARG A 233 -13.37 37.07 -0.78
CA ARG A 233 -14.24 38.01 -0.05
C ARG A 233 -13.50 39.28 0.37
N ASN A 234 -12.32 39.13 0.96
CA ASN A 234 -11.57 40.29 1.44
C ASN A 234 -10.96 41.13 0.31
N LEU A 235 -10.48 40.50 -0.78
CA LEU A 235 -9.98 41.21 -1.95
C LEU A 235 -11.10 42.01 -2.66
N SER A 236 -12.32 41.47 -2.74
CA SER A 236 -13.48 42.21 -3.25
C SER A 236 -13.82 43.43 -2.38
N ALA A 237 -13.79 43.28 -1.05
CA ALA A 237 -14.02 44.40 -0.13
C ALA A 237 -12.93 45.48 -0.22
N ILE A 238 -11.66 45.08 -0.38
CA ILE A 238 -10.53 45.99 -0.60
C ILE A 238 -10.71 46.77 -1.91
N ALA A 239 -11.09 46.11 -3.00
CA ALA A 239 -11.32 46.76 -4.30
C ALA A 239 -12.44 47.82 -4.20
N LEU A 240 -13.60 47.44 -3.67
CA LEU A 240 -14.76 48.33 -3.52
C LEU A 240 -14.47 49.55 -2.62
N LYS A 241 -13.81 49.34 -1.46
CA LYS A 241 -13.43 50.47 -0.60
C LYS A 241 -12.37 51.37 -1.24
N SER A 242 -11.44 50.82 -2.02
CA SER A 242 -10.42 51.60 -2.74
C SER A 242 -11.04 52.46 -3.85
N GLU A 243 -12.05 51.93 -4.55
CA GLU A 243 -12.82 52.70 -5.54
C GLU A 243 -13.60 53.84 -4.87
N LEU A 244 -14.30 53.56 -3.77
CA LEU A 244 -15.01 54.58 -2.99
C LEU A 244 -14.06 55.67 -2.47
N ALA A 245 -12.90 55.29 -1.92
CA ALA A 245 -11.88 56.24 -1.49
C ALA A 245 -11.41 57.15 -2.65
N THR A 246 -11.24 56.58 -3.84
CA THR A 246 -10.86 57.32 -5.05
C THR A 246 -11.94 58.32 -5.48
N GLN A 247 -13.23 57.92 -5.42
CA GLN A 247 -14.34 58.81 -5.73
C GLN A 247 -14.49 59.94 -4.70
N LEU A 248 -14.30 59.67 -3.41
CA LEU A 248 -14.33 60.67 -2.33
C LEU A 248 -13.16 61.66 -2.43
N ALA A 249 -11.95 61.17 -2.74
CA ALA A 249 -10.77 62.01 -2.94
C ALA A 249 -10.95 62.98 -4.11
N ARG A 250 -11.51 62.51 -5.24
CA ARG A 250 -11.86 63.36 -6.40
C ARG A 250 -12.89 64.45 -6.08
N ARG A 251 -13.68 64.29 -5.02
CA ARG A 251 -14.66 65.27 -4.52
C ARG A 251 -14.12 66.15 -3.39
N GLY A 252 -12.84 66.03 -3.02
CA GLY A 252 -12.23 66.79 -1.92
C GLY A 252 -12.70 66.39 -0.52
N SER A 253 -13.33 65.21 -0.37
CA SER A 253 -13.84 64.75 0.93
C SER A 253 -12.71 64.17 1.79
N ALA A 254 -12.59 64.66 3.03
CA ALA A 254 -11.65 64.14 4.02
C ALA A 254 -11.85 62.63 4.30
N SER A 255 -13.09 62.13 4.20
CA SER A 255 -13.45 60.73 4.43
C SER A 255 -12.82 59.74 3.44
N ALA A 256 -12.15 60.22 2.39
CA ALA A 256 -11.30 59.38 1.55
C ALA A 256 -10.13 58.75 2.34
N VAL A 257 -9.60 59.46 3.34
CA VAL A 257 -8.53 58.96 4.22
C VAL A 257 -9.05 57.80 5.08
N ASP A 258 -10.22 57.95 5.68
CA ASP A 258 -10.85 56.92 6.53
C ASP A 258 -11.08 55.61 5.76
N GLN A 259 -11.55 55.69 4.50
CA GLN A 259 -11.70 54.51 3.65
C GLN A 259 -10.36 53.84 3.33
N MET A 260 -9.28 54.60 3.18
CA MET A 260 -7.95 54.05 2.91
C MET A 260 -7.33 53.41 4.16
N VAL A 261 -7.58 53.94 5.36
CA VAL A 261 -7.22 53.31 6.64
C VAL A 261 -7.95 51.96 6.78
N GLU A 262 -9.24 51.92 6.45
CA GLU A 262 -10.01 50.68 6.42
C GLU A 262 -9.48 49.65 5.41
N VAL A 263 -9.08 50.08 4.21
CA VAL A 263 -8.39 49.22 3.22
C VAL A 263 -7.09 48.67 3.80
N GLN A 264 -6.28 49.50 4.47
CA GLN A 264 -5.03 49.05 5.09
C GLN A 264 -5.28 48.03 6.23
N ARG A 265 -6.34 48.23 7.02
CA ARG A 265 -6.76 47.28 8.07
C ARG A 265 -7.20 45.95 7.47
N LEU A 266 -8.09 45.97 6.47
CA LEU A 266 -8.55 44.78 5.74
C LEU A 266 -7.40 44.02 5.08
N ALA A 267 -6.44 44.71 4.47
CA ALA A 267 -5.27 44.09 3.85
C ALA A 267 -4.36 43.40 4.88
N ARG A 268 -4.10 44.05 6.04
CA ARG A 268 -3.32 43.44 7.14
C ARG A 268 -4.05 42.25 7.77
N GLN A 269 -5.35 42.38 8.00
CA GLN A 269 -6.19 41.28 8.50
C GLN A 269 -6.17 40.10 7.54
N SER A 270 -6.36 40.32 6.23
CA SER A 270 -6.30 39.27 5.20
C SER A 270 -4.93 38.58 5.14
N GLN A 271 -3.84 39.34 5.28
CA GLN A 271 -2.50 38.74 5.35
C GLN A 271 -2.34 37.87 6.59
N ASN A 272 -2.89 38.28 7.73
CA ASN A 272 -2.87 37.47 8.95
C ASN A 272 -3.76 36.22 8.81
N GLU A 273 -5.00 36.34 8.32
CA GLU A 273 -5.91 35.22 8.07
C GLU A 273 -5.30 34.20 7.09
N VAL A 274 -4.70 34.63 5.99
CA VAL A 274 -3.99 33.72 5.06
C VAL A 274 -2.78 33.08 5.75
N ARG A 275 -2.06 33.81 6.60
CA ARG A 275 -0.92 33.28 7.36
C ARG A 275 -1.37 32.30 8.43
N GLU A 276 -2.54 32.49 9.03
CA GLU A 276 -3.18 31.58 9.98
C GLU A 276 -3.75 30.36 9.29
N VAL A 277 -4.41 30.47 8.14
CA VAL A 277 -4.82 29.31 7.33
C VAL A 277 -3.59 28.52 6.89
N VAL A 278 -2.53 29.15 6.38
CA VAL A 278 -1.27 28.44 6.02
C VAL A 278 -0.55 27.82 7.24
N ARG A 279 -0.78 28.34 8.46
CA ARG A 279 -0.25 27.78 9.71
C ARG A 279 -1.13 26.68 10.31
N GLY A 280 -2.46 26.82 10.26
CA GLY A 280 -3.45 25.87 10.81
C GLY A 280 -3.75 24.71 9.88
N TYR A 281 -3.71 24.91 8.56
CA TYR A 281 -3.74 23.81 7.58
C TYR A 281 -2.39 23.05 7.52
N ARG A 282 -1.35 23.60 8.17
CA ARG A 282 -0.24 22.81 8.74
C ARG A 282 -0.54 22.55 10.21
N GLU A 283 -1.58 21.77 10.50
CA GLU A 283 -1.85 21.27 11.84
C GLU A 283 -0.78 20.24 12.24
N VAL A 284 0.38 20.78 12.60
CA VAL A 284 1.53 20.07 13.18
C VAL A 284 1.16 19.71 14.61
N GLY A 285 0.16 18.85 14.75
CA GLY A 285 -0.05 18.08 15.96
C GLY A 285 1.18 17.20 16.18
N LEU A 286 1.76 17.23 17.37
CA LEU A 286 2.90 16.39 17.72
C LEU A 286 2.60 14.91 17.42
N ALA A 287 1.38 14.44 17.71
CA ALA A 287 0.90 13.11 17.34
C ALA A 287 0.95 12.83 15.82
N THR A 288 0.56 13.80 14.99
CA THR A 288 0.56 13.70 13.52
C THR A 288 1.97 13.59 12.95
N GLU A 289 2.90 14.45 13.38
CA GLU A 289 4.30 14.38 12.95
C GLU A 289 5.00 13.11 13.49
N LEU A 290 4.69 12.66 14.72
CA LEU A 290 5.20 11.39 15.26
C LEU A 290 4.68 10.19 14.45
N ALA A 291 3.40 10.19 14.07
CA ALA A 291 2.83 9.16 13.20
C ALA A 291 3.43 9.19 11.79
N GLY A 292 3.63 10.39 11.23
CA GLY A 292 4.25 10.62 9.93
C GLY A 292 5.71 10.18 9.89
N ALA A 293 6.51 10.58 10.88
CA ALA A 293 7.90 10.16 11.06
C ALA A 293 8.01 8.62 11.16
N ARG A 294 7.16 7.99 11.98
CA ARG A 294 7.09 6.52 12.08
C ARG A 294 6.73 5.86 10.75
N GLY A 295 5.83 6.46 9.98
CA GLY A 295 5.44 5.99 8.65
C GLY A 295 6.58 6.06 7.64
N ILE A 296 7.19 7.23 7.47
CA ILE A 296 8.23 7.47 6.45
C ILE A 296 9.53 6.73 6.76
N LEU A 297 9.93 6.65 8.05
CA LEU A 297 11.13 5.91 8.47
C LEU A 297 10.96 4.40 8.26
N ARG A 298 9.77 3.84 8.56
CA ARG A 298 9.48 2.42 8.28
C ARG A 298 9.38 2.13 6.79
N ALA A 299 8.85 3.06 5.99
CA ALA A 299 8.84 2.93 4.53
C ALA A 299 10.26 2.93 3.93
N ALA A 300 11.21 3.62 4.58
CA ALA A 300 12.64 3.58 4.25
C ALA A 300 13.41 2.38 4.86
N GLY A 301 12.74 1.47 5.56
CA GLY A 301 13.34 0.26 6.14
C GLY A 301 13.92 0.40 7.55
N VAL A 302 13.74 1.54 8.21
CA VAL A 302 14.21 1.80 9.59
C VAL A 302 13.19 1.27 10.60
N ASP A 303 13.62 0.51 11.62
CA ASP A 303 12.75 0.15 12.76
C ASP A 303 12.50 1.39 13.63
N CYS A 304 11.44 2.12 13.33
CA CYS A 304 11.02 3.28 14.10
C CYS A 304 10.06 2.90 15.24
N ARG A 305 10.46 3.23 16.48
CA ARG A 305 9.65 3.14 17.70
C ARG A 305 9.30 4.55 18.19
N VAL A 306 8.07 4.71 18.68
CA VAL A 306 7.56 5.97 19.21
C VAL A 306 6.89 5.71 20.56
N GLU A 307 7.34 6.41 21.59
CA GLU A 307 6.83 6.40 22.95
C GLU A 307 6.44 7.83 23.33
N ALA A 308 5.14 8.15 23.27
CA ALA A 308 4.63 9.48 23.58
C ALA A 308 3.68 9.41 24.79
N SER A 309 3.90 10.27 25.79
CA SER A 309 3.04 10.37 26.96
C SER A 309 1.70 11.05 26.63
N PRO A 310 0.54 10.54 27.06
CA PRO A 310 -0.75 11.22 26.92
C PRO A 310 -0.79 12.61 27.58
N ALA A 311 0.08 12.88 28.56
CA ALA A 311 0.20 14.19 29.19
C ALA A 311 0.61 15.32 28.22
N LEU A 312 1.12 14.97 27.02
CA LEU A 312 1.47 15.93 25.97
C LEU A 312 0.25 16.57 25.30
N ASP A 313 -0.94 15.99 25.40
CA ASP A 313 -2.15 16.59 24.82
C ASP A 313 -2.57 17.85 25.60
N GLY A 314 -2.25 17.90 26.90
CA GLY A 314 -2.54 19.02 27.79
C GLY A 314 -1.49 20.14 27.84
N ILE A 315 -0.40 20.08 27.06
CA ILE A 315 0.61 21.17 27.02
C ILE A 315 0.20 22.26 26.01
N PRO A 316 0.68 23.51 26.12
CA PRO A 316 0.31 24.59 25.21
C PRO A 316 0.53 24.26 23.72
N HIS A 317 -0.38 24.71 22.86
CA HIS A 317 -0.37 24.39 21.43
C HIS A 317 0.97 24.74 20.76
N GLU A 318 1.51 25.92 21.05
CA GLU A 318 2.79 26.41 20.52
C GLU A 318 3.96 25.46 20.84
N VAL A 319 3.96 24.86 22.04
CA VAL A 319 4.94 23.85 22.46
C VAL A 319 4.75 22.55 21.68
N ARG A 320 3.51 22.07 21.51
CA ARG A 320 3.23 20.87 20.68
C ARG A 320 3.70 21.06 19.24
N THR A 321 3.41 22.22 18.65
CA THR A 321 3.86 22.59 17.31
C THR A 321 5.38 22.67 17.22
N ALA A 322 6.05 23.31 18.18
CA ALA A 322 7.52 23.39 18.23
C ALA A 322 8.18 22.00 18.27
N LEU A 323 7.66 21.09 19.11
CA LEU A 323 8.15 19.71 19.18
C LEU A 323 7.87 18.94 17.87
N GLY A 324 6.73 19.17 17.22
CA GLY A 324 6.44 18.59 15.91
C GLY A 324 7.43 19.01 14.82
N TRP A 325 7.89 20.27 14.82
CA TRP A 325 8.98 20.72 13.94
C TRP A 325 10.30 19.97 14.20
N VAL A 326 10.63 19.70 15.48
CA VAL A 326 11.82 18.90 15.85
C VAL A 326 11.70 17.46 15.33
N VAL A 327 10.54 16.81 15.46
CA VAL A 327 10.28 15.46 14.94
C VAL A 327 10.47 15.41 13.42
N ARG A 328 9.88 16.36 12.71
CA ARG A 328 9.91 16.43 11.25
C ARG A 328 11.33 16.60 10.68
N GLU A 329 12.09 17.53 11.26
CA GLU A 329 13.48 17.78 10.87
C GLU A 329 14.39 16.62 11.30
N GLY A 330 14.17 16.05 12.48
CA GLY A 330 14.87 14.85 12.96
C GLY A 330 14.70 13.67 12.00
N ALA A 331 13.46 13.31 11.66
CA ALA A 331 13.18 12.24 10.69
C ALA A 331 13.78 12.53 9.30
N THR A 332 13.76 13.80 8.86
CA THR A 332 14.40 14.23 7.61
C THR A 332 15.93 14.05 7.67
N ASN A 333 16.55 14.36 8.81
CA ASN A 333 17.99 14.17 9.02
C ASN A 333 18.39 12.70 9.04
N VAL A 334 17.60 11.82 9.67
CA VAL A 334 17.82 10.36 9.62
C VAL A 334 17.84 9.89 8.15
N LEU A 335 16.84 10.25 7.36
CA LEU A 335 16.72 9.83 5.95
C LEU A 335 17.81 10.39 5.03
N ARG A 336 18.39 11.55 5.34
CA ARG A 336 19.41 12.22 4.50
C ARG A 336 20.84 11.91 4.92
N HIS A 337 21.08 11.72 6.21
CA HIS A 337 22.42 11.77 6.80
C HIS A 337 22.83 10.52 7.60
N ALA A 338 21.95 9.53 7.73
CA ALA A 338 22.25 8.24 8.34
C ALA A 338 21.89 7.06 7.42
N ASP A 339 22.63 5.96 7.55
CA ASP A 339 22.24 4.62 7.09
C ASP A 339 21.60 3.85 8.26
N ALA A 340 20.60 4.49 8.89
CA ALA A 340 19.98 4.01 10.12
C ALA A 340 19.22 2.69 9.90
N THR A 341 19.35 1.76 10.85
CA THR A 341 18.51 0.55 10.95
C THR A 341 17.46 0.68 12.04
N ARG A 342 17.64 1.58 13.01
CA ARG A 342 16.77 1.82 14.16
C ARG A 342 16.62 3.32 14.43
N CYS A 343 15.41 3.72 14.82
CA CYS A 343 15.16 5.05 15.35
C CYS A 343 14.16 4.97 16.51
N ALA A 344 14.48 5.59 17.64
CA ALA A 344 13.59 5.70 18.79
C ALA A 344 13.21 7.17 18.98
N VAL A 345 11.91 7.43 19.18
CA VAL A 345 11.41 8.76 19.55
C VAL A 345 10.65 8.64 20.86
N ARG A 346 11.13 9.32 21.90
CA ARG A 346 10.43 9.44 23.18
C ARG A 346 9.98 10.89 23.38
N ALA A 347 8.74 11.09 23.80
CA ALA A 347 8.21 12.39 24.16
C ALA A 347 7.41 12.30 25.47
N CYS A 348 7.70 13.20 26.41
CA CYS A 348 7.16 13.17 27.77
C CYS A 348 7.04 14.58 28.37
N THR A 349 6.31 14.68 29.48
CA THR A 349 6.39 15.84 30.38
C THR A 349 7.15 15.42 31.63
N GLU A 350 8.19 16.15 32.00
CA GLU A 350 9.05 15.89 33.16
C GLU A 350 8.97 17.04 34.17
N PRO A 351 9.32 16.84 35.44
CA PRO A 351 9.56 17.95 36.37
C PRO A 351 10.70 18.84 35.86
N ASP A 352 10.63 20.15 36.11
CA ASP A 352 11.71 21.05 35.72
C ASP A 352 12.87 21.04 36.71
N GLY A 353 13.75 20.03 36.58
CA GLY A 353 14.89 19.76 37.47
C GLY A 353 16.04 20.77 37.43
N GLY A 354 15.76 22.06 37.19
CA GLY A 354 16.71 23.13 37.43
C GLY A 354 16.92 23.34 38.93
N THR A 355 18.16 23.60 39.35
CA THR A 355 18.62 23.74 40.75
C THR A 355 18.11 25.01 41.47
N GLY A 356 16.89 25.44 41.16
CA GLY A 356 16.19 26.57 41.77
C GLY A 356 14.74 26.75 41.27
N ALA A 357 14.15 25.74 40.62
CA ALA A 357 12.76 25.81 40.17
C ALA A 357 11.79 25.56 41.34
N ALA A 358 10.73 26.38 41.42
CA ALA A 358 9.67 26.19 42.41
C ALA A 358 8.88 24.88 42.14
N GLU A 359 8.32 24.29 43.21
CA GLU A 359 7.49 23.09 43.10
C GLU A 359 6.31 23.33 42.13
N GLY A 360 6.25 22.54 41.06
CA GLY A 360 5.15 22.57 40.09
C GLY A 360 5.54 22.91 38.64
N VAL A 361 6.72 23.49 38.39
CA VAL A 361 7.18 23.73 37.01
C VAL A 361 7.46 22.40 36.32
N ARG A 362 6.86 22.18 35.14
CA ARG A 362 7.10 21.02 34.27
C ARG A 362 7.84 21.46 33.01
N ALA A 363 8.43 20.52 32.29
CA ALA A 363 9.01 20.74 30.96
C ALA A 363 8.51 19.66 30.01
N ALA A 364 8.22 20.02 28.76
CA ALA A 364 8.01 19.04 27.69
C ALA A 364 9.37 18.66 27.10
N VAL A 365 9.64 17.36 27.07
CA VAL A 365 10.91 16.79 26.62
C VAL A 365 10.65 15.87 25.43
N LEU A 366 11.50 15.97 24.40
CA LEU A 366 11.49 15.10 23.25
C LEU A 366 12.91 14.66 22.92
N VAL A 367 13.11 13.35 22.83
CA VAL A 367 14.38 12.71 22.52
C VAL A 367 14.19 11.84 21.29
N MET A 368 14.98 12.09 20.25
CA MET A 368 15.05 11.25 19.06
C MET A 368 16.46 10.69 18.94
N GLU A 369 16.59 9.37 18.88
CA GLU A 369 17.85 8.65 18.75
C GLU A 369 17.85 7.77 17.48
N ASN A 370 18.97 7.70 16.77
CA ASN A 370 19.17 6.79 15.65
C ASN A 370 20.60 6.24 15.56
N ASP A 371 20.74 5.05 14.98
CA ASP A 371 22.02 4.44 14.63
C ASP A 371 22.47 4.81 13.19
N GLY A 372 23.51 4.15 12.68
CA GLY A 372 23.91 4.27 11.26
C GLY A 372 24.53 5.62 10.89
N LEU A 373 25.19 6.30 11.83
CA LEU A 373 25.87 7.57 11.60
C LEU A 373 26.88 7.49 10.44
N ARG A 374 26.68 8.30 9.39
CA ARG A 374 27.68 8.47 8.34
C ARG A 374 28.92 9.21 8.87
N GLY A 375 30.09 8.84 8.34
CA GLY A 375 31.38 9.38 8.77
C GLY A 375 31.56 10.87 8.44
N ALA A 376 32.21 11.59 9.36
CA ALA A 376 32.52 13.03 9.37
C ALA A 376 31.34 14.01 9.07
N PRO A 377 31.08 15.02 9.93
CA PRO A 377 30.03 15.99 9.65
C PRO A 377 30.35 16.78 8.37
N GLY A 378 29.52 16.62 7.34
CA GLY A 378 29.48 17.54 6.20
C GLY A 378 29.09 18.96 6.64
N ARG A 379 29.13 19.91 5.70
CA ARG A 379 28.75 21.32 5.94
C ARG A 379 27.48 21.42 6.80
N PRO A 380 27.47 22.23 7.88
CA PRO A 380 26.32 22.33 8.77
C PRO A 380 25.08 22.80 8.00
N GLY A 381 24.00 22.02 8.07
CA GLY A 381 22.72 22.38 7.48
C GLY A 381 22.01 23.48 8.25
N THR A 382 21.10 24.20 7.58
CA THR A 382 20.37 25.34 8.15
C THR A 382 19.21 24.96 9.07
N GLY A 383 18.77 23.69 9.07
CA GLY A 383 17.61 23.23 9.84
C GLY A 383 17.78 23.27 11.36
N LEU A 384 18.83 22.64 11.90
CA LEU A 384 19.07 22.60 13.35
C LEU A 384 19.31 24.00 13.98
N PRO A 385 20.06 24.94 13.35
CA PRO A 385 20.14 26.32 13.82
C PRO A 385 18.76 27.02 13.91
N GLY A 386 17.93 26.92 12.86
CA GLY A 386 16.60 27.54 12.85
C GLY A 386 15.63 26.92 13.88
N LEU A 387 15.79 25.64 14.21
CA LEU A 387 15.06 25.02 15.31
C LEU A 387 15.54 25.50 16.68
N ARG A 388 16.84 25.69 16.90
CA ARG A 388 17.36 26.25 18.17
C ARG A 388 16.77 27.64 18.44
N GLU A 389 16.78 28.52 17.45
CA GLU A 389 16.21 29.86 17.55
C GLU A 389 14.72 29.82 17.89
N ARG A 390 13.95 28.95 17.22
CA ARG A 390 12.52 28.75 17.48
C ARG A 390 12.22 28.15 18.86
N LEU A 391 13.04 27.24 19.36
CA LEU A 391 12.85 26.70 20.71
C LEU A 391 13.27 27.72 21.78
N ALA A 392 14.32 28.49 21.54
CA ALA A 392 14.76 29.57 22.43
C ALA A 392 13.69 30.65 22.61
N SER A 393 12.88 30.97 21.59
CA SER A 393 11.75 31.90 21.73
C SER A 393 10.64 31.40 22.67
N LEU A 394 10.62 30.11 22.99
CA LEU A 394 9.73 29.48 23.99
C LEU A 394 10.47 29.16 25.31
N GLY A 395 11.66 29.72 25.53
CA GLY A 395 12.52 29.38 26.67
C GLY A 395 13.13 27.97 26.63
N GLY A 396 12.99 27.26 25.50
CA GLY A 396 13.46 25.89 25.31
C GLY A 396 14.89 25.77 24.74
N THR A 397 15.43 24.56 24.81
CA THR A 397 16.77 24.21 24.34
C THR A 397 16.71 23.03 23.35
N LEU A 398 17.70 22.98 22.45
CA LEU A 398 17.87 21.88 21.48
C LEU A 398 19.36 21.50 21.36
N SER A 399 19.71 20.35 21.92
CA SER A 399 21.02 19.71 21.73
C SER A 399 20.97 18.65 20.64
N ALA A 400 22.10 18.48 19.95
CA ALA A 400 22.29 17.49 18.89
C ALA A 400 23.72 16.94 19.04
N GLU A 401 23.84 15.69 19.46
CA GLU A 401 25.10 15.09 19.93
C GLU A 401 25.30 13.67 19.38
N ARG A 402 26.55 13.21 19.33
CA ARG A 402 26.88 11.80 19.12
C ARG A 402 27.13 11.17 20.49
N VAL A 403 26.42 10.09 20.79
CA VAL A 403 26.41 9.43 22.10
C VAL A 403 26.85 7.99 21.90
N ARG A 404 27.69 7.48 22.82
CA ARG A 404 28.00 6.04 22.88
C ARG A 404 26.95 5.33 23.70
N GLY A 405 26.56 4.13 23.26
CA GLY A 405 25.68 3.26 24.02
C GLY A 405 26.24 2.96 25.43
N HIS A 406 25.35 2.74 26.39
CA HIS A 406 25.72 2.45 27.79
C HIS A 406 26.09 0.96 27.95
N GLY A 407 27.19 0.53 27.32
CA GLY A 407 27.52 -0.90 27.25
C GLY A 407 28.88 -1.26 26.68
N GLY A 408 29.97 -0.65 27.15
CA GLY A 408 31.34 -1.05 26.76
C GLY A 408 31.77 -0.60 25.36
N THR A 409 32.91 -1.11 24.88
CA THR A 409 33.61 -0.59 23.68
C THR A 409 33.02 -1.00 22.33
N ASP A 410 32.03 -1.89 22.31
CA ASP A 410 31.50 -2.51 21.07
C ASP A 410 30.08 -2.04 20.68
N GLU A 411 29.46 -1.12 21.43
CA GLU A 411 28.15 -0.57 21.05
C GLU A 411 28.24 0.55 19.98
N PRO A 412 27.30 0.61 19.03
CA PRO A 412 27.33 1.58 17.94
C PRO A 412 27.15 3.03 18.44
N GLU A 413 27.82 3.99 17.77
CA GLU A 413 27.55 5.41 17.98
C GLU A 413 26.12 5.76 17.56
N LEU A 414 25.39 6.41 18.46
CA LEU A 414 24.05 6.93 18.24
C LEU A 414 24.11 8.42 17.98
N PHE A 415 23.24 8.94 17.12
CA PHE A 415 22.91 10.35 17.08
C PHE A 415 21.72 10.60 18.01
N ARG A 416 21.83 11.59 18.90
CA ARG A 416 20.73 12.04 19.76
C ARG A 416 20.39 13.49 19.45
N LEU A 417 19.11 13.73 19.17
CA LEU A 417 18.48 15.04 19.11
C LEU A 417 17.57 15.18 20.34
N HIS A 418 17.88 16.12 21.23
CA HIS A 418 17.15 16.31 22.49
C HIS A 418 16.63 17.75 22.59
N ALA A 419 15.30 17.87 22.65
CA ALA A 419 14.56 19.12 22.82
C ALA A 419 13.91 19.17 24.21
N ARG A 420 14.01 20.31 24.89
CA ARG A 420 13.34 20.58 26.17
C ARG A 420 12.69 21.96 26.11
N ILE A 421 11.42 22.08 26.46
CA ILE A 421 10.69 23.36 26.49
C ILE A 421 9.98 23.48 27.85
N PRO A 422 10.27 24.51 28.67
CA PRO A 422 9.56 24.74 29.93
C PRO A 422 8.05 24.94 29.71
N LEU A 423 7.26 24.38 30.61
CA LEU A 423 5.81 24.55 30.69
C LEU A 423 5.53 25.49 31.86
N THR A 424 5.74 26.79 31.64
CA THR A 424 5.40 27.82 32.61
C THR A 424 3.89 27.80 32.86
N GLY A 425 3.48 27.84 34.14
CA GLY A 425 2.07 27.90 34.52
C GLY A 425 1.38 29.12 33.89
N ALA A 426 0.26 28.88 33.21
CA ALA A 426 -0.45 29.91 32.43
C ALA A 426 -1.53 30.67 33.24
N ASP A 427 -1.38 30.76 34.57
CA ASP A 427 -2.36 31.43 35.46
C ASP A 427 -1.93 32.84 35.91
N ASP A 428 -0.64 33.11 36.13
CA ASP A 428 -0.18 34.33 36.83
C ASP A 428 0.08 35.58 35.96
N ARG A 429 -0.52 35.67 34.76
CA ARG A 429 -0.34 36.86 33.87
C ARG A 429 -1.62 37.60 33.48
N VAL A 430 -2.77 37.23 34.03
CA VAL A 430 -4.05 37.93 33.82
C VAL A 430 -4.56 38.62 35.09
N ALA A 431 -4.11 38.22 36.28
CA ALA A 431 -4.54 38.78 37.57
C ALA A 431 -3.74 40.00 38.07
N GLY A 432 -3.01 40.70 37.19
CA GLY A 432 -1.96 41.67 37.58
C GLY A 432 -2.05 43.07 36.99
N ALA A 433 -3.19 43.50 36.43
CA ALA A 433 -3.36 44.86 35.89
C ALA A 433 -4.84 45.30 35.85
N GLY A 434 -5.39 45.72 37.00
CA GLY A 434 -6.80 46.12 37.06
C GLY A 434 -7.34 46.48 38.45
N GLY A 435 -6.56 47.20 39.27
CA GLY A 435 -6.97 47.64 40.61
C GLY A 435 -6.79 49.15 40.79
N GLY A 436 -7.75 49.94 40.29
CA GLY A 436 -7.92 51.35 40.65
C GLY A 436 -9.04 51.48 41.70
N PRO A 437 -8.96 52.41 42.66
CA PRO A 437 -9.95 52.53 43.73
C PRO A 437 -11.15 53.41 43.35
N ASP A 438 -12.36 52.96 43.68
CA ASP A 438 -13.57 53.79 43.73
C ASP A 438 -13.85 54.26 45.17
N PRO A 439 -14.23 55.54 45.39
CA PRO A 439 -14.74 56.04 46.67
C PRO A 439 -16.26 56.33 46.67
N ASP A 440 -16.86 56.26 47.86
CA ASP A 440 -18.20 56.79 48.25
C ASP A 440 -19.43 56.22 47.49
N ASP A 441 -20.68 56.30 47.97
CA ASP A 441 -21.33 56.33 49.30
C ASP A 441 -22.86 56.12 49.01
N GLY A 442 -23.69 55.78 50.00
CA GLY A 442 -25.14 55.97 49.90
C GLY A 442 -26.03 54.75 50.13
N SER A 443 -26.46 54.58 51.38
CA SER A 443 -27.71 53.89 51.76
C SER A 443 -28.95 54.72 51.34
N PRO A 444 -30.21 54.21 51.34
CA PRO A 444 -30.87 53.69 52.54
C PRO A 444 -31.83 52.48 52.36
N ALA A 445 -32.38 52.03 53.49
CA ALA A 445 -33.33 50.92 53.64
C ALA A 445 -34.81 51.30 53.37
N ASP A 446 -35.69 50.30 53.19
CA ASP A 446 -36.65 49.83 54.23
C ASP A 446 -37.78 48.94 53.62
N GLY A 447 -38.51 48.19 54.45
CA GLY A 447 -39.80 47.55 54.12
C GLY A 447 -39.79 46.03 53.90
N GLY A 448 -40.51 45.28 54.73
CA GLY A 448 -40.63 43.81 54.69
C GLY A 448 -42.04 43.28 54.37
N ASP A 449 -42.31 42.07 54.88
CA ASP A 449 -43.52 41.24 54.75
C ASP A 449 -43.79 40.65 53.33
N GLY A 450 -44.27 39.42 53.15
CA GLY A 450 -44.59 38.34 54.11
C GLY A 450 -45.35 37.18 53.43
N ASP A 451 -45.23 35.97 53.99
CA ASP A 451 -46.00 34.73 53.72
C ASP A 451 -46.01 34.05 52.34
N GLY A 452 -46.09 32.70 52.33
CA GLY A 452 -46.71 31.97 51.19
C GLY A 452 -46.15 30.63 50.69
N ASN A 453 -45.52 29.77 51.49
CA ASN A 453 -45.36 28.32 51.19
C ASN A 453 -46.38 27.54 52.07
N PRO A 454 -46.90 26.31 51.77
CA PRO A 454 -46.08 25.15 51.38
C PRO A 454 -46.69 24.03 50.49
N ALA A 455 -45.79 23.10 50.13
CA ALA A 455 -45.99 21.65 49.83
C ALA A 455 -46.79 21.25 48.57
N GLY A 456 -46.55 20.09 47.95
CA GLY A 456 -45.52 19.05 48.12
C GLY A 456 -45.41 18.28 46.78
N ASP A 457 -44.25 17.83 46.32
CA ASP A 457 -43.39 16.73 46.82
C ASP A 457 -43.79 15.35 46.23
N ASP A 458 -42.76 14.57 45.86
CA ASP A 458 -42.78 13.24 45.23
C ASP A 458 -43.55 13.05 43.90
N GLY A 459 -43.13 12.22 42.93
CA GLY A 459 -41.99 11.32 42.86
C GLY A 459 -42.36 10.01 42.16
N GLY A 460 -41.62 9.57 41.14
CA GLY A 460 -41.72 8.19 40.59
C GLY A 460 -41.94 8.02 39.08
N SER A 461 -40.93 7.49 38.41
CA SER A 461 -41.07 6.60 37.23
C SER A 461 -41.36 5.15 37.72
N PRO A 462 -41.77 4.14 36.91
CA PRO A 462 -41.22 3.84 35.57
C PRO A 462 -42.13 3.15 34.50
N ALA A 463 -41.57 3.03 33.29
CA ALA A 463 -41.64 1.93 32.29
C ALA A 463 -42.95 1.16 31.92
N GLY A 464 -43.12 0.93 30.61
CA GLY A 464 -44.09 -0.01 29.97
C GLY A 464 -44.85 0.67 28.83
N ALA A 465 -44.54 0.49 27.54
CA ALA A 465 -44.52 -0.70 26.66
C ALA A 465 -45.89 -1.03 26.01
N GLU A 466 -45.86 -1.10 24.67
CA GLU A 466 -46.84 -1.69 23.73
C GLU A 466 -48.22 -1.04 23.50
N GLY A 467 -48.63 -1.01 22.22
CA GLY A 467 -50.03 -1.32 21.87
C GLY A 467 -50.84 -0.35 20.99
N GLY A 468 -50.71 -0.45 19.67
CA GLY A 468 -51.89 -0.40 18.78
C GLY A 468 -52.03 0.80 17.80
N PRO A 469 -52.67 0.61 16.63
CA PRO A 469 -52.72 1.59 15.54
C PRO A 469 -54.15 2.14 15.25
N GLU A 470 -54.27 3.12 14.34
CA GLU A 470 -55.16 3.08 13.15
C GLU A 470 -55.33 4.48 12.48
N ARG A 471 -55.77 4.45 11.21
CA ARG A 471 -56.34 5.55 10.38
C ARG A 471 -55.34 6.59 9.83
N GLY A 472 -55.46 7.04 8.59
CA GLY A 472 -56.44 6.69 7.54
C GLY A 472 -56.32 7.65 6.34
N ASP A 473 -56.95 7.28 5.22
CA ASP A 473 -57.06 8.05 3.97
C ASP A 473 -55.74 8.31 3.19
N GLY A 474 -55.71 8.31 1.85
CA GLY A 474 -56.74 7.97 0.86
C GLY A 474 -56.33 8.43 -0.54
N GLY A 475 -56.81 7.76 -1.61
CA GLY A 475 -56.74 8.26 -2.99
C GLY A 475 -55.87 7.47 -3.99
N SER A 476 -56.54 6.73 -4.89
CA SER A 476 -56.01 6.33 -6.21
C SER A 476 -56.55 7.29 -7.30
N PRO A 477 -56.02 7.29 -8.53
CA PRO A 477 -56.45 6.36 -9.60
C PRO A 477 -55.24 5.69 -10.34
N SER A 478 -55.33 4.48 -10.92
CA SER A 478 -56.05 4.06 -12.15
C SER A 478 -55.61 4.82 -13.42
N GLY A 479 -55.25 4.20 -14.56
CA GLY A 479 -55.23 2.77 -14.92
C GLY A 479 -54.65 2.53 -16.34
N ALA A 480 -54.65 1.27 -16.81
CA ALA A 480 -54.23 0.82 -18.16
C ALA A 480 -55.33 1.12 -19.24
N ASP A 481 -55.27 0.79 -20.53
CA ASP A 481 -54.69 -0.38 -21.24
C ASP A 481 -54.72 -0.23 -22.80
N SER A 482 -54.12 -1.19 -23.51
CA SER A 482 -54.43 -1.72 -24.87
C SER A 482 -53.93 -1.00 -26.18
N GLY A 483 -53.46 -1.80 -27.16
CA GLY A 483 -53.00 -1.42 -28.53
C GLY A 483 -54.05 -1.75 -29.62
N PRO A 484 -53.74 -2.35 -30.82
CA PRO A 484 -52.45 -2.60 -31.51
C PRO A 484 -52.46 -2.42 -33.09
N GLY A 485 -51.30 -2.54 -33.77
CA GLY A 485 -51.16 -3.32 -35.04
C GLY A 485 -50.87 -2.67 -36.42
N ARG A 486 -50.01 -3.36 -37.22
CA ARG A 486 -49.71 -3.25 -38.70
C ARG A 486 -48.99 -1.96 -39.16
N GLY A 487 -48.19 -1.89 -40.24
CA GLY A 487 -47.76 -2.84 -41.30
C GLY A 487 -48.05 -2.29 -42.72
N ASP A 488 -47.22 -2.38 -43.77
CA ASP A 488 -45.87 -2.96 -44.01
C ASP A 488 -45.25 -2.37 -45.32
N GLY A 489 -43.92 -2.47 -45.60
CA GLY A 489 -43.34 -2.00 -46.89
C GLY A 489 -41.80 -2.05 -47.07
N GLY A 490 -41.31 -2.49 -48.25
CA GLY A 490 -39.87 -2.67 -48.58
C GLY A 490 -39.24 -1.58 -49.49
N GLY A 491 -37.91 -1.66 -49.72
CA GLY A 491 -37.08 -0.70 -50.49
C GLY A 491 -37.12 -0.87 -52.03
N PRO A 492 -36.04 -0.59 -52.82
CA PRO A 492 -34.64 -0.35 -52.44
C PRO A 492 -34.00 0.91 -53.15
N PRO A 493 -32.77 0.99 -53.73
CA PRO A 493 -31.86 2.14 -53.50
C PRO A 493 -31.45 3.00 -54.73
N GLY A 494 -30.87 4.19 -54.52
CA GLY A 494 -30.33 5.01 -55.63
C GLY A 494 -29.50 6.25 -55.26
N ALA A 495 -28.22 6.20 -55.62
CA ALA A 495 -27.16 7.21 -55.71
C ALA A 495 -27.44 8.73 -55.72
N GLY A 496 -26.51 9.50 -55.11
CA GLY A 496 -25.84 10.65 -55.76
C GLY A 496 -26.02 12.05 -55.15
N GLY A 497 -24.92 12.67 -54.69
CA GLY A 497 -24.87 14.11 -54.38
C GLY A 497 -23.81 14.52 -53.33
N SER A 498 -22.71 15.14 -53.75
CA SER A 498 -21.65 15.68 -52.88
C SER A 498 -22.09 16.93 -52.10
N PRO A 499 -21.37 17.34 -51.03
CA PRO A 499 -20.37 18.40 -51.26
C PRO A 499 -19.07 18.35 -50.41
N VAL A 500 -17.98 18.77 -51.07
CA VAL A 500 -16.93 19.70 -50.59
C VAL A 500 -16.29 19.49 -49.19
N ARG A 501 -15.14 18.79 -49.22
CA ARG A 501 -13.79 19.28 -48.84
C ARG A 501 -13.58 19.97 -47.46
N GLY A 502 -12.94 19.24 -46.54
CA GLY A 502 -12.22 19.79 -45.38
C GLY A 502 -11.42 18.70 -44.66
N GLY A 503 -10.09 18.81 -44.63
CA GLY A 503 -9.16 17.87 -43.96
C GLY A 503 -9.41 17.71 -42.46
N ILE A 504 -8.82 16.72 -41.78
CA ILE A 504 -7.45 16.19 -41.91
C ILE A 504 -7.48 14.65 -41.84
N GLY A 505 -6.65 13.97 -42.63
CA GLY A 505 -6.64 12.50 -42.72
C GLY A 505 -5.73 11.80 -41.70
N GLU A 506 -6.15 10.62 -41.27
CA GLU A 506 -5.31 9.64 -40.57
C GLU A 506 -4.11 9.21 -41.43
N VAL A 507 -2.97 8.93 -40.79
CA VAL A 507 -1.86 8.20 -41.39
C VAL A 507 -1.54 6.99 -40.51
N GLY A 508 -1.71 5.80 -41.06
CA GLY A 508 -1.28 4.56 -40.43
C GLY A 508 0.18 4.19 -40.75
N ALA A 509 0.62 3.10 -40.13
CA ALA A 509 1.87 2.36 -40.35
C ALA A 509 3.14 2.79 -39.58
N GLY A 510 3.43 2.01 -38.52
CA GLY A 510 4.67 1.21 -38.45
C GLY A 510 5.97 1.87 -37.96
N GLY A 511 6.69 1.15 -37.07
CA GLY A 511 8.12 1.37 -36.84
C GLY A 511 8.57 1.44 -35.38
N ARG A 512 8.76 0.30 -34.71
CA ARG A 512 9.64 0.26 -33.52
C ARG A 512 11.08 0.35 -33.99
N VAL A 513 11.77 1.43 -33.64
CA VAL A 513 13.20 1.61 -33.91
C VAL A 513 14.00 0.55 -33.16
N ARG A 514 14.75 -0.27 -33.90
CA ARG A 514 15.88 -1.03 -33.37
C ARG A 514 17.08 -0.09 -33.31
N VAL A 515 17.65 0.11 -32.13
CA VAL A 515 19.01 0.66 -32.01
C VAL A 515 19.97 -0.48 -32.33
N GLY A 516 20.56 -0.45 -33.53
CA GLY A 516 21.67 -1.31 -33.90
C GLY A 516 22.99 -0.72 -33.43
N ALA A 517 23.94 -1.58 -33.04
CA ALA A 517 25.31 -1.15 -32.79
C ALA A 517 26.02 -0.87 -34.11
N GLU A 518 26.83 0.19 -34.15
CA GLU A 518 27.79 0.43 -35.24
C GLU A 518 29.21 0.07 -34.78
N ASP A 519 29.89 -0.74 -35.58
CA ASP A 519 31.32 -1.04 -35.45
C ASP A 519 32.16 0.19 -35.88
N GLY A 520 32.97 0.71 -34.96
CA GLY A 520 33.95 1.78 -35.24
C GLY A 520 35.38 1.28 -35.12
N ARG A 521 35.96 0.75 -36.21
CA ARG A 521 37.41 0.52 -36.32
C ARG A 521 38.12 1.71 -36.96
N SER A 522 38.92 2.45 -36.20
CA SER A 522 40.26 2.96 -36.60
C SER A 522 40.87 3.89 -35.54
N GLY A 523 42.20 3.90 -35.43
CA GLY A 523 42.95 4.89 -34.63
C GLY A 523 43.56 4.33 -33.34
N GLY A 524 44.82 3.86 -33.42
CA GLY A 524 45.67 3.71 -32.23
C GLY A 524 46.51 4.98 -32.01
N PRO A 525 47.26 5.06 -30.90
CA PRO A 525 48.43 5.92 -30.81
C PRO A 525 49.72 5.09 -30.75
N GLU A 526 50.77 5.60 -31.40
CA GLU A 526 52.13 5.10 -31.26
C GLU A 526 52.69 5.39 -29.86
N ALA A 527 53.55 4.49 -29.37
CA ALA A 527 54.52 4.77 -28.33
C ALA A 527 55.75 3.89 -28.55
N GLY A 528 56.75 4.41 -29.28
CA GLY A 528 58.15 4.12 -28.96
C GLY A 528 58.61 5.13 -27.88
N GLY A 529 59.68 4.90 -27.13
CA GLY A 529 60.59 3.75 -27.06
C GLY A 529 61.62 4.01 -25.96
N GLU A 530 62.37 2.97 -25.58
CA GLU A 530 63.63 2.97 -24.79
C GLU A 530 63.97 4.17 -23.87
N GLY A 531 63.94 3.95 -22.55
CA GLY A 531 64.40 4.91 -21.54
C GLY A 531 63.84 4.63 -20.14
#